data_AF-A0A955RGQ8-F1
#
_entry.id   AF-A0A955RGQ8-F1
#
_cell.length_a   1.000
_cell.length_b   1.000
_cell.length_c   1.000
_cell.angle_alpha   90.00
_cell.angle_beta   90.00
_cell.angle_gamma   90.00
#
_symmetry.space_group_name_H-M   'P 1'
#
loop_
_entity.id
_entity.type
_entity.pdbx_description
1 polymer ?
#
loop_
_entity_poly.entity_id
_entity_poly.type
_entity_poly.pdbx_seq_one_letter_code
_entity_poly.pdbx_strand_id
1 'polypeptide(L)'
;MIKKGKKLLLLSIIAVYTMTAFLPFVTTQVHSQSSAELLEQIKQKEQELKETEDAIANLEEELSKTQDTISTVSEGLPKLEAEIKEVETQLEINQKKRELTQQQFDLKQKERQQLIQDQQDSVETLYVKWRVENSNISFFDDDKTKLLATGLSQTVFGVSNENLAGLNGLIESLDSDIASQDEVLAELDSQNSELNEKKAKLDQELSYYAGVLASSTTQISQLQDRQSQIKSQISDLTIEQQAAAEREAWILQQELAKQRAAEDVDIVDGFYFAGQGRDVYQGHGVGFSQFGAYGGANAGMSYQQLIQFYFSGINLEKRSGNVSVYGGPQNIDVEEYLVHLGEVPDKACGTLEQAKKEPDKYIVNESGSVWSCWPEEAIKAQVVIARTYALYHTNLYSDARSQVYSSTYNKAWAVEETSGVVITYGGDLIDAVYSSDNSQGNGTANNDTIFQNFFGDGTPHPYLRAVNDSSFAYKTQWTNWSYQTNVYNNESIESMLNHIANTSSSYDDSVKSKVRDIINTVGSIESLSFERDPSQRVKKVYFNGSNGQQAVMGGWWFKNLWNTWAYETGRNDYLYSQTFFTISTN
;
A
#
# COMPACT_ATOMS: atom_id res chain seq x y z
N MET A 1 27.18 36.80 -11.54
CA MET A 1 28.17 36.65 -10.46
C MET A 1 28.87 35.32 -10.63
N ILE A 2 30.08 35.37 -11.17
CA ILE A 2 30.92 34.22 -11.53
C ILE A 2 32.06 34.15 -10.52
N LYS A 3 32.43 32.94 -10.09
CA LYS A 3 33.52 32.54 -9.17
C LYS A 3 33.18 32.55 -7.67
N LYS A 4 32.66 31.42 -7.16
CA LYS A 4 33.04 30.88 -5.83
C LYS A 4 32.59 29.42 -5.54
N GLY A 5 32.42 28.57 -6.56
CA GLY A 5 31.88 27.20 -6.38
C GLY A 5 32.76 26.04 -6.85
N LYS A 6 34.08 26.20 -6.99
CA LYS A 6 34.98 25.14 -7.51
C LYS A 6 36.10 24.70 -6.56
N LYS A 7 35.88 24.77 -5.24
CA LYS A 7 36.87 24.31 -4.25
C LYS A 7 36.34 23.36 -3.15
N LEU A 8 35.11 22.87 -3.25
CA LEU A 8 34.56 21.90 -2.28
C LEU A 8 34.30 20.49 -2.85
N LEU A 9 34.76 20.20 -4.06
CA LEU A 9 34.47 18.93 -4.76
C LEU A 9 35.72 18.05 -4.95
N LEU A 10 36.79 18.31 -4.20
CA LEU A 10 38.05 17.56 -4.29
C LEU A 10 38.53 16.96 -2.95
N LEU A 11 37.70 16.98 -1.90
CA LEU A 11 38.04 16.41 -0.59
C LEU A 11 37.11 15.27 -0.13
N SER A 12 36.14 14.85 -0.96
CA SER A 12 35.21 13.76 -0.64
C SER A 12 35.42 12.48 -1.46
N ILE A 13 36.49 12.38 -2.26
CA ILE A 13 36.76 11.22 -3.14
C ILE A 13 37.99 10.39 -2.71
N ILE A 14 38.63 10.69 -1.57
CA ILE A 14 39.78 9.93 -1.04
C ILE A 14 39.47 9.32 0.34
N ALA A 15 38.27 8.76 0.51
CA ALA A 15 37.91 8.01 1.73
C ALA A 15 37.18 6.69 1.48
N VAL A 16 36.96 6.29 0.23
CA VAL A 16 36.13 5.11 -0.11
C VAL A 16 36.92 3.96 -0.78
N TYR A 17 38.24 4.07 -0.95
CA TYR A 17 39.03 3.03 -1.63
C TYR A 17 40.39 2.76 -0.97
N THR A 18 40.41 2.29 0.28
CA THR A 18 41.51 1.47 0.83
C THR A 18 41.05 0.75 2.10
N MET A 19 40.30 -0.35 1.97
CA MET A 19 40.29 -1.42 2.98
C MET A 19 39.72 -2.71 2.37
N THR A 20 40.39 -3.21 1.32
CA THR A 20 40.29 -4.61 0.91
C THR A 20 41.66 -5.25 1.14
N ALA A 21 41.61 -6.48 1.65
CA ALA A 21 42.72 -7.36 2.03
C ALA A 21 43.32 -7.15 3.44
N PHE A 22 42.62 -7.66 4.45
CA PHE A 22 43.25 -8.50 5.49
C PHE A 22 42.18 -9.49 5.97
N LEU A 23 42.30 -10.75 5.54
CA LEU A 23 41.59 -11.89 6.12
C LEU A 23 42.50 -12.45 7.22
N PRO A 24 42.33 -12.09 8.50
CA PRO A 24 42.80 -12.96 9.55
C PRO A 24 41.86 -14.17 9.57
N PHE A 25 42.46 -15.35 9.58
CA PHE A 25 41.83 -16.59 10.00
C PHE A 25 41.23 -16.33 11.39
N VAL A 26 39.94 -15.97 11.46
CA VAL A 26 39.21 -15.93 12.73
C VAL A 26 38.93 -17.38 13.05
N THR A 27 39.79 -17.97 13.88
CA THR A 27 39.33 -19.07 14.72
C THR A 27 38.12 -18.53 15.48
N THR A 28 36.92 -18.99 15.15
CA THR A 28 35.72 -18.70 15.93
C THR A 28 35.89 -19.40 17.27
N GLN A 29 36.61 -18.77 18.19
CA GLN A 29 36.27 -18.91 19.59
C GLN A 29 34.86 -18.33 19.70
N VAL A 30 33.88 -19.22 19.83
CA VAL A 30 32.53 -18.87 20.24
C VAL A 30 32.67 -18.25 21.63
N HIS A 31 32.86 -16.93 21.68
CA HIS A 31 32.60 -16.19 22.90
C HIS A 31 31.08 -16.15 23.02
N SER A 32 30.55 -17.01 23.89
CA SER A 32 29.18 -16.88 24.39
C SER A 32 29.11 -15.58 25.18
N GLN A 33 28.71 -14.49 24.52
CA GLN A 33 28.45 -13.22 25.23
C GLN A 33 27.34 -13.45 26.25
N SER A 34 27.52 -12.92 27.45
CA SER A 34 26.53 -13.01 28.52
C SER A 34 25.31 -12.12 28.22
N SER A 35 24.15 -12.43 28.79
CA SER A 35 22.94 -11.61 28.65
C SER A 35 23.20 -10.19 29.16
N ALA A 36 24.09 -10.01 30.15
CA ALA A 36 24.47 -8.71 30.68
C ALA A 36 25.37 -7.93 29.71
N GLU A 37 26.31 -8.57 29.02
CA GLU A 37 27.15 -7.95 27.97
C GLU A 37 26.33 -7.60 26.73
N LEU A 38 25.36 -8.45 26.37
CA LEU A 38 24.38 -8.16 25.31
C LEU A 38 23.40 -7.06 25.75
N LEU A 39 23.01 -7.00 27.03
CA LEU A 39 22.21 -5.90 27.58
C LEU A 39 23.00 -4.58 27.58
N GLU A 40 24.31 -4.62 27.79
CA GLU A 40 25.15 -3.42 27.74
C GLU A 40 25.42 -2.99 26.29
N GLN A 41 25.56 -3.94 25.35
CA GLN A 41 25.55 -3.64 23.91
C GLN A 41 24.19 -3.15 23.44
N ILE A 42 23.09 -3.68 23.97
CA ILE A 42 21.73 -3.17 23.75
C ILE A 42 21.63 -1.79 24.35
N LYS A 43 22.15 -1.50 25.55
CA LYS A 43 22.16 -0.15 26.11
C LYS A 43 23.03 0.81 25.30
N GLN A 44 24.18 0.36 24.78
CA GLN A 44 25.00 1.15 23.86
C GLN A 44 24.30 1.34 22.52
N LYS A 45 23.56 0.36 22.03
CA LYS A 45 22.75 0.43 20.81
C LYS A 45 21.44 1.18 21.02
N GLU A 46 20.90 1.21 22.22
CA GLU A 46 19.76 2.01 22.71
C GLU A 46 20.22 3.43 22.97
N GLN A 47 21.48 3.64 23.34
CA GLN A 47 22.10 4.95 23.47
C GLN A 47 22.57 5.48 22.12
N GLU A 48 23.10 4.64 21.23
CA GLU A 48 23.27 4.98 19.81
C GLU A 48 21.90 5.15 19.15
N LEU A 49 20.88 4.37 19.50
CA LEU A 49 19.50 4.56 19.05
C LEU A 49 18.95 5.84 19.63
N LYS A 50 19.27 6.21 20.88
CA LYS A 50 18.86 7.46 21.50
C LYS A 50 19.59 8.66 20.92
N GLU A 51 20.88 8.53 20.62
CA GLU A 51 21.66 9.52 19.87
C GLU A 51 21.21 9.57 18.40
N THR A 52 20.75 8.45 17.85
CA THR A 52 20.14 8.35 16.53
C THR A 52 18.69 8.81 16.58
N GLU A 53 17.97 8.75 17.69
CA GLU A 53 16.61 9.23 17.95
C GLU A 53 16.66 10.73 18.26
N ASP A 54 17.72 11.23 18.87
CA ASP A 54 18.03 12.65 19.07
C ASP A 54 18.57 13.25 17.75
N ALA A 55 19.33 12.47 16.98
CA ALA A 55 19.70 12.82 15.60
C ALA A 55 18.50 12.69 14.66
N ILE A 56 17.59 11.72 14.86
CA ILE A 56 16.31 11.59 14.16
C ILE A 56 15.38 12.69 14.63
N ALA A 57 15.37 13.11 15.89
CA ALA A 57 14.54 14.21 16.39
C ALA A 57 15.05 15.55 15.86
N ASN A 58 16.38 15.74 15.77
CA ASN A 58 16.97 16.87 15.04
C ASN A 58 16.70 16.77 13.53
N LEU A 59 16.81 15.57 12.95
CA LEU A 59 16.50 15.32 11.55
C LEU A 59 15.00 15.35 11.29
N GLU A 60 14.12 15.22 12.29
CA GLU A 60 12.65 15.29 12.30
C GLU A 60 12.21 16.74 12.54
N GLU A 61 13.01 17.55 13.24
CA GLU A 61 12.90 19.00 13.24
C GLU A 61 13.35 19.55 11.87
N GLU A 62 14.41 19.01 11.27
CA GLU A 62 14.76 19.25 9.87
C GLU A 62 13.75 18.60 8.90
N LEU A 63 13.13 17.46 9.24
CA LEU A 63 12.10 16.77 8.44
C LEU A 63 10.79 17.53 8.54
N SER A 64 10.47 18.16 9.66
CA SER A 64 9.32 19.05 9.84
C SER A 64 9.50 20.30 9.00
N LYS A 65 10.71 20.88 8.99
CA LYS A 65 11.08 21.96 8.04
C LYS A 65 11.03 21.47 6.59
N THR A 66 11.34 20.20 6.34
CA THR A 66 11.25 19.56 5.01
C THR A 66 9.81 19.18 4.65
N GLN A 67 8.94 18.86 5.61
CA GLN A 67 7.51 18.54 5.49
C GLN A 67 6.72 19.82 5.21
N ASP A 68 7.12 20.94 5.82
CA ASP A 68 6.67 22.29 5.47
C ASP A 68 7.13 22.66 4.06
N THR A 69 8.35 22.28 3.67
CA THR A 69 8.85 22.46 2.30
C THR A 69 8.07 21.59 1.30
N ILE A 70 7.72 20.35 1.63
CA ILE A 70 6.91 19.43 0.82
C ILE A 70 5.48 19.94 0.68
N SER A 71 4.87 20.45 1.75
CA SER A 71 3.51 21.04 1.71
C SER A 71 3.50 22.32 0.88
N THR A 72 4.52 23.17 1.03
CA THR A 72 4.67 24.40 0.25
C THR A 72 4.89 24.12 -1.25
N VAL A 73 5.65 23.07 -1.60
CA VAL A 73 5.92 22.68 -3.00
C VAL A 73 4.74 21.94 -3.63
N SER A 74 4.05 21.08 -2.87
CA SER A 74 2.87 20.34 -3.32
C SER A 74 1.67 21.24 -3.63
N GLU A 75 1.55 22.38 -2.94
CA GLU A 75 0.48 23.35 -3.20
C GLU A 75 0.77 24.32 -4.36
N GLY A 76 2.05 24.49 -4.71
CA GLY A 76 2.50 25.42 -5.74
C GLY A 76 2.43 24.85 -7.16
N LEU A 77 2.85 23.61 -7.36
CA LEU A 77 2.93 22.97 -8.69
C LEU A 77 1.57 22.94 -9.42
N PRO A 78 0.47 22.49 -8.80
CA PRO A 78 -0.83 22.39 -9.50
C PRO A 78 -1.43 23.75 -9.84
N LYS A 79 -1.18 24.78 -9.03
CA LYS A 79 -1.63 26.16 -9.30
C LYS A 79 -0.91 26.74 -10.51
N LEU A 80 0.40 26.51 -10.60
CA LEU A 80 1.23 27.00 -11.68
C LEU A 80 0.92 26.32 -13.02
N GLU A 81 0.63 25.01 -13.01
CA GLU A 81 0.15 24.28 -14.19
C GLU A 81 -1.18 24.85 -14.71
N ALA A 82 -2.09 25.22 -13.82
CA ALA A 82 -3.36 25.85 -14.19
C ALA A 82 -3.15 27.25 -14.83
N GLU A 83 -2.24 28.06 -14.29
CA GLU A 83 -1.91 29.39 -14.84
C GLU A 83 -1.24 29.31 -16.22
N ILE A 84 -0.34 28.33 -16.45
CA ILE A 84 0.28 28.11 -17.77
C ILE A 84 -0.80 27.77 -18.81
N LYS A 85 -1.73 26.88 -18.45
CA LYS A 85 -2.82 26.46 -19.33
C LYS A 85 -3.77 27.61 -19.70
N GLU A 86 -4.02 28.52 -18.75
CA GLU A 86 -4.81 29.74 -19.01
C GLU A 86 -4.09 30.65 -20.01
N VAL A 87 -2.78 30.87 -19.84
CA VAL A 87 -1.96 31.69 -20.75
C VAL A 87 -1.88 31.09 -22.15
N GLU A 88 -1.72 29.76 -22.28
CA GLU A 88 -1.73 29.06 -23.57
C GLU A 88 -3.05 29.25 -24.32
N THR A 89 -4.16 29.14 -23.60
CA THR A 89 -5.50 29.37 -24.17
C THR A 89 -5.63 30.80 -24.69
N GLN A 90 -5.12 31.80 -23.94
CA GLN A 90 -5.17 33.20 -24.35
C GLN A 90 -4.29 33.49 -25.59
N LEU A 91 -3.11 32.86 -25.67
CA LEU A 91 -2.23 32.96 -26.85
C LEU A 91 -2.91 32.40 -28.10
N GLU A 92 -3.59 31.27 -28.00
CA GLU A 92 -4.32 30.67 -29.13
C GLU A 92 -5.47 31.59 -29.61
N ILE A 93 -6.23 32.16 -28.66
CA ILE A 93 -7.28 33.14 -28.97
C ILE A 93 -6.71 34.37 -29.69
N ASN A 94 -5.60 34.92 -29.18
CA ASN A 94 -4.98 36.09 -29.77
C ASN A 94 -4.39 35.81 -31.15
N GLN A 95 -3.80 34.63 -31.39
CA GLN A 95 -3.34 34.21 -32.72
C GLN A 95 -4.50 34.15 -33.72
N LYS A 96 -5.63 33.53 -33.34
CA LYS A 96 -6.83 33.48 -34.19
C LYS A 96 -7.37 34.87 -34.50
N LYS A 97 -7.39 35.76 -33.51
CA LYS A 97 -7.82 37.15 -33.70
C LYS A 97 -6.88 37.91 -34.64
N ARG A 98 -5.57 37.71 -34.51
CA ARG A 98 -4.56 38.31 -35.40
C ARG A 98 -4.69 37.82 -36.84
N GLU A 99 -4.87 36.51 -37.04
CA GLU A 99 -5.11 35.92 -38.37
C GLU A 99 -6.32 36.57 -39.06
N LEU A 100 -7.42 36.73 -38.32
CA LEU A 100 -8.63 37.35 -38.82
C LEU A 100 -8.41 38.83 -39.17
N THR A 101 -7.78 39.60 -38.29
CA THR A 101 -7.50 41.03 -38.53
C THR A 101 -6.55 41.23 -39.72
N GLN A 102 -5.52 40.38 -39.86
CA GLN A 102 -4.59 40.46 -40.99
C GLN A 102 -5.30 40.21 -42.33
N GLN A 103 -6.20 39.22 -42.39
CA GLN A 103 -7.00 38.98 -43.59
C GLN A 103 -7.86 40.20 -43.96
N GLN A 104 -8.46 40.86 -42.98
CA GLN A 104 -9.23 42.08 -43.22
C GLN A 104 -8.35 43.23 -43.71
N PHE A 105 -7.16 43.41 -43.11
CA PHE A 105 -6.18 44.41 -43.52
C PHE A 105 -5.75 44.21 -44.98
N ASP A 106 -5.40 42.98 -45.36
CA ASP A 106 -4.96 42.64 -46.73
C ASP A 106 -6.08 42.88 -47.75
N LEU A 107 -7.34 42.63 -47.38
CA LEU A 107 -8.51 42.91 -48.21
C LEU A 107 -8.68 44.42 -48.43
N LYS A 108 -8.61 45.23 -47.37
CA LYS A 108 -8.75 46.70 -47.46
C LYS A 108 -7.62 47.33 -48.27
N GLN A 109 -6.40 46.83 -48.15
CA GLN A 109 -5.27 47.28 -48.97
C GLN A 109 -5.51 47.03 -50.46
N LYS A 110 -6.06 45.87 -50.83
CA LYS A 110 -6.43 45.58 -52.22
C LYS A 110 -7.53 46.50 -52.73
N GLU A 111 -8.56 46.75 -51.92
CA GLU A 111 -9.65 47.67 -52.27
C GLU A 111 -9.13 49.10 -52.49
N ARG A 112 -8.24 49.58 -51.63
CA ARG A 112 -7.56 50.86 -51.78
C ARG A 112 -6.77 50.97 -53.09
N GLN A 113 -5.99 49.93 -53.44
CA GLN A 113 -5.22 49.93 -54.69
C GLN A 113 -6.14 50.03 -55.92
N GLN A 114 -7.29 49.36 -55.89
CA GLN A 114 -8.28 49.46 -56.95
C GLN A 114 -8.83 50.88 -57.07
N LEU A 115 -9.19 51.54 -55.95
CA LEU A 115 -9.70 52.91 -55.98
C LEU A 115 -8.67 53.93 -56.51
N ILE A 116 -7.39 53.76 -56.19
CA ILE A 116 -6.31 54.60 -56.74
C ILE A 116 -6.21 54.40 -58.26
N GLN A 117 -6.34 53.16 -58.74
CA GLN A 117 -6.35 52.88 -60.18
C GLN A 117 -7.56 53.54 -60.85
N ASP A 118 -8.76 53.38 -60.28
CA ASP A 118 -10.00 53.99 -60.79
C ASP A 118 -9.90 55.53 -60.83
N GLN A 119 -9.20 56.12 -59.85
CA GLN A 119 -8.90 57.54 -59.81
C GLN A 119 -7.93 57.95 -60.93
N GLN A 120 -6.85 57.20 -61.15
CA GLN A 120 -5.89 57.46 -62.24
C GLN A 120 -6.57 57.37 -63.61
N ASP A 121 -7.38 56.33 -63.83
CA ASP A 121 -8.15 56.13 -65.05
C ASP A 121 -9.15 57.28 -65.28
N SER A 122 -9.78 57.77 -64.20
CA SER A 122 -10.67 58.94 -64.26
C SER A 122 -9.92 60.23 -64.63
N VAL A 123 -8.74 60.47 -64.04
CA VAL A 123 -7.90 61.64 -64.36
C VAL A 123 -7.41 61.58 -65.81
N GLU A 124 -6.98 60.41 -66.28
CA GLU A 124 -6.55 60.20 -67.67
C GLU A 124 -7.70 60.47 -68.65
N THR A 125 -8.88 59.92 -68.36
CA THR A 125 -10.10 60.15 -69.16
C THR A 125 -10.45 61.64 -69.22
N LEU A 126 -10.37 62.35 -68.09
CA LEU A 126 -10.64 63.79 -68.02
C LEU A 126 -9.62 64.62 -68.80
N TYR A 127 -8.35 64.25 -68.74
CA TYR A 127 -7.29 64.91 -69.49
C TYR A 127 -7.49 64.77 -71.00
N VAL A 128 -7.83 63.57 -71.47
CA VAL A 128 -8.16 63.30 -72.88
C VAL A 128 -9.37 64.13 -73.31
N LYS A 129 -10.45 64.11 -72.51
CA LYS A 129 -11.68 64.86 -72.80
C LYS A 129 -11.44 66.37 -72.85
N TRP A 130 -10.71 66.93 -71.87
CA TRP A 130 -10.30 68.33 -71.85
C TRP A 130 -9.50 68.73 -73.09
N ARG A 131 -8.52 67.90 -73.50
CA ARG A 131 -7.68 68.17 -74.67
C ARG A 131 -8.50 68.18 -75.97
N VAL A 132 -9.44 67.25 -76.12
CA VAL A 132 -10.32 67.15 -77.30
C VAL A 132 -11.34 68.29 -77.34
N GLU A 133 -12.01 68.60 -76.22
CA GLU A 133 -13.04 69.64 -76.17
C GLU A 133 -12.47 71.06 -76.33
N ASN A 134 -11.31 71.37 -75.73
CA ASN A 134 -10.64 72.67 -75.93
C ASN A 134 -10.14 72.88 -77.37
N SER A 135 -9.74 71.81 -78.06
CA SER A 135 -9.36 71.90 -79.49
C SER A 135 -10.55 72.15 -80.43
N ASN A 136 -11.76 71.79 -80.00
CA ASN A 136 -12.99 72.00 -80.79
C ASN A 136 -13.66 73.36 -80.53
N ILE A 137 -13.47 73.97 -79.36
CA ILE A 137 -14.07 75.29 -79.01
C ILE A 137 -13.49 76.44 -79.86
N SER A 138 -12.28 76.29 -80.40
CA SER A 138 -11.62 77.30 -81.24
C SER A 138 -12.12 77.32 -82.70
N PHE A 139 -12.99 76.38 -83.11
CA PHE A 139 -13.43 76.21 -84.50
C PHE A 139 -14.86 76.75 -84.79
N PHE A 140 -15.61 77.18 -83.77
CA PHE A 140 -16.98 77.68 -83.93
C PHE A 140 -17.02 79.22 -83.88
N ASP A 141 -17.74 79.87 -84.80
CA ASP A 141 -17.76 81.34 -84.97
C ASP A 141 -19.04 82.01 -84.40
N ASP A 142 -20.02 81.22 -83.92
CA ASP A 142 -21.28 81.72 -83.35
C ASP A 142 -21.27 81.79 -81.80
N ASP A 143 -21.65 82.93 -81.25
CA ASP A 143 -21.64 83.24 -79.82
C ASP A 143 -22.56 82.33 -78.99
N LYS A 144 -23.72 81.92 -79.53
CA LYS A 144 -24.63 81.00 -78.82
C LYS A 144 -24.04 79.60 -78.67
N THR A 145 -23.36 79.12 -79.71
CA THR A 145 -22.74 77.79 -79.73
C THR A 145 -21.51 77.73 -78.81
N LYS A 146 -20.70 78.82 -78.75
CA LYS A 146 -19.62 78.97 -77.76
C LYS A 146 -20.14 78.96 -76.32
N LEU A 147 -21.26 79.64 -76.05
CA LEU A 147 -21.85 79.69 -74.71
C LEU A 147 -22.36 78.32 -74.25
N LEU A 148 -23.04 77.58 -75.14
CA LEU A 148 -23.49 76.21 -74.90
C LEU A 148 -22.34 75.24 -74.67
N ALA A 149 -21.29 75.29 -75.49
CA ALA A 149 -20.09 74.46 -75.34
C ALA A 149 -19.35 74.76 -74.03
N THR A 150 -19.27 76.03 -73.63
CA THR A 150 -18.66 76.46 -72.36
C THR A 150 -19.48 75.99 -71.16
N GLY A 151 -20.81 76.05 -71.21
CA GLY A 151 -21.69 75.57 -70.14
C GLY A 151 -21.71 74.04 -70.00
N LEU A 152 -21.63 73.30 -71.12
CA LEU A 152 -21.48 71.84 -71.13
C LEU A 152 -20.14 71.41 -70.54
N SER A 153 -19.05 72.07 -70.95
CA SER A 153 -17.70 71.91 -70.38
C SER A 153 -17.73 72.13 -68.86
N GLN A 154 -18.25 73.28 -68.39
CA GLN A 154 -18.35 73.57 -66.95
C GLN A 154 -19.15 72.53 -66.18
N THR A 155 -20.25 72.02 -66.76
CA THR A 155 -21.08 70.97 -66.14
C THR A 155 -20.34 69.64 -66.05
N VAL A 156 -19.68 69.23 -67.14
CA VAL A 156 -18.86 68.01 -67.20
C VAL A 156 -17.70 68.08 -66.20
N PHE A 157 -16.97 69.20 -66.16
CA PHE A 157 -15.87 69.40 -65.20
C PHE A 157 -16.37 69.45 -63.75
N GLY A 158 -17.54 70.04 -63.48
CA GLY A 158 -18.17 70.06 -62.17
C GLY A 158 -18.50 68.66 -61.65
N VAL A 159 -19.25 67.87 -62.43
CA VAL A 159 -19.61 66.48 -62.09
C VAL A 159 -18.36 65.60 -61.94
N SER A 160 -17.35 65.83 -62.77
CA SER A 160 -16.10 65.06 -62.72
C SER A 160 -15.23 65.41 -61.49
N ASN A 161 -15.21 66.68 -61.08
CA ASN A 161 -14.57 67.10 -59.83
C ASN A 161 -15.29 66.54 -58.61
N GLU A 162 -16.63 66.47 -58.61
CA GLU A 162 -17.40 65.82 -57.54
C GLU A 162 -17.10 64.32 -57.44
N ASN A 163 -16.99 63.62 -58.57
CA ASN A 163 -16.62 62.20 -58.59
C ASN A 163 -15.19 61.95 -58.08
N LEU A 164 -14.22 62.77 -58.49
CA LEU A 164 -12.84 62.71 -57.97
C LEU A 164 -12.77 63.05 -56.48
N ALA A 165 -13.58 64.00 -56.01
CA ALA A 165 -13.70 64.32 -54.59
C ALA A 165 -14.32 63.16 -53.79
N GLY A 166 -15.31 62.46 -54.35
CA GLY A 166 -15.90 61.27 -53.76
C GLY A 166 -14.91 60.10 -53.64
N LEU A 167 -14.13 59.84 -54.70
CA LEU A 167 -13.05 58.85 -54.69
C LEU A 167 -11.98 59.18 -53.64
N ASN A 168 -11.58 60.46 -53.53
CA ASN A 168 -10.66 60.90 -52.48
C ASN A 168 -11.22 60.64 -51.08
N GLY A 169 -12.50 60.96 -50.83
CA GLY A 169 -13.13 60.71 -49.53
C GLY A 169 -13.19 59.21 -49.17
N LEU A 170 -13.41 58.34 -50.15
CA LEU A 170 -13.36 56.88 -49.94
C LEU A 170 -11.94 56.38 -49.64
N ILE A 171 -10.93 56.89 -50.36
CA ILE A 171 -9.52 56.58 -50.11
C ILE A 171 -9.11 57.05 -48.71
N GLU A 172 -9.49 58.27 -48.32
CA GLU A 172 -9.22 58.81 -46.97
C GLU A 172 -9.88 57.97 -45.86
N SER A 173 -11.12 57.50 -46.07
CA SER A 173 -11.80 56.60 -45.14
C SER A 173 -11.10 55.24 -45.03
N LEU A 174 -10.69 54.66 -46.17
CA LEU A 174 -9.95 53.39 -46.19
C LEU A 174 -8.56 53.53 -45.54
N ASP A 175 -7.88 54.65 -45.75
CA ASP A 175 -6.60 54.96 -45.10
C ASP A 175 -6.76 55.02 -43.58
N SER A 176 -7.82 55.66 -43.09
CA SER A 176 -8.16 55.67 -41.65
C SER A 176 -8.43 54.27 -41.10
N ASP A 177 -9.20 53.46 -41.83
CA ASP A 177 -9.52 52.10 -41.43
C ASP A 177 -8.30 51.18 -41.41
N ILE A 178 -7.44 51.26 -42.42
CA ILE A 178 -6.17 50.54 -42.52
C ILE A 178 -5.27 50.92 -41.34
N ALA A 179 -5.15 52.21 -41.02
CA ALA A 179 -4.38 52.68 -39.88
C ALA A 179 -4.91 52.10 -38.56
N SER A 180 -6.24 52.04 -38.38
CA SER A 180 -6.85 51.46 -37.18
C SER A 180 -6.60 49.96 -37.04
N GLN A 181 -6.57 49.21 -38.15
CA GLN A 181 -6.30 47.78 -38.14
C GLN A 181 -4.82 47.46 -37.92
N ASP A 182 -3.93 48.30 -38.45
CA ASP A 182 -2.48 48.23 -38.18
C ASP A 182 -2.20 48.41 -36.68
N GLU A 183 -2.90 49.35 -36.02
CA GLU A 183 -2.82 49.56 -34.57
C GLU A 183 -3.31 48.35 -33.77
N VAL A 184 -4.42 47.71 -34.19
CA VAL A 184 -4.93 46.48 -33.55
C VAL A 184 -3.97 45.30 -33.73
N LEU A 185 -3.34 45.16 -34.90
CA LEU A 185 -2.34 44.12 -35.15
C LEU A 185 -1.10 44.32 -34.27
N ALA A 186 -0.62 45.57 -34.16
CA ALA A 186 0.50 45.92 -33.29
C ALA A 186 0.19 45.64 -31.80
N GLU A 187 -1.02 45.95 -31.34
CA GLU A 187 -1.48 45.65 -29.98
C GLU A 187 -1.54 44.14 -29.71
N LEU A 188 -2.07 43.34 -30.64
CA LEU A 188 -2.10 41.89 -30.51
C LEU A 188 -0.70 41.26 -30.51
N ASP A 189 0.24 41.82 -31.30
CA ASP A 189 1.64 41.40 -31.28
C ASP A 189 2.31 41.73 -29.94
N SER A 190 2.03 42.90 -29.36
CA SER A 190 2.48 43.27 -28.02
C SER A 190 1.94 42.30 -26.95
N GLN A 191 0.63 42.07 -26.96
CA GLN A 191 -0.03 41.16 -26.00
C GLN A 191 0.49 39.72 -26.10
N ASN A 192 0.72 39.22 -27.32
CA ASN A 192 1.31 37.90 -27.51
C ASN A 192 2.76 37.84 -27.02
N SER A 193 3.55 38.91 -27.21
CA SER A 193 4.90 38.99 -26.66
C SER A 193 4.87 38.93 -25.13
N GLU A 194 4.00 39.70 -24.49
CA GLU A 194 3.85 39.72 -23.02
C GLU A 194 3.38 38.37 -22.46
N LEU A 195 2.39 37.73 -23.11
CA LEU A 195 1.89 36.42 -22.70
C LEU A 195 2.95 35.32 -22.89
N ASN A 196 3.74 35.36 -23.98
CA ASN A 196 4.84 34.43 -24.17
C ASN A 196 5.95 34.61 -23.12
N GLU A 197 6.28 35.85 -22.76
CA GLU A 197 7.21 36.13 -21.65
C GLU A 197 6.66 35.64 -20.31
N LYS A 198 5.35 35.84 -20.04
CA LYS A 198 4.68 35.34 -18.84
C LYS A 198 4.72 33.81 -18.80
N LYS A 199 4.39 33.15 -19.90
CA LYS A 199 4.44 31.68 -20.04
C LYS A 199 5.85 31.16 -19.76
N ALA A 200 6.88 31.76 -20.37
CA ALA A 200 8.27 31.34 -20.19
C ALA A 200 8.72 31.46 -18.72
N LYS A 201 8.28 32.50 -18.00
CA LYS A 201 8.54 32.66 -16.56
C LYS A 201 7.83 31.60 -15.73
N LEU A 202 6.56 31.33 -16.01
CA LEU A 202 5.78 30.29 -15.32
C LEU A 202 6.35 28.88 -15.59
N ASP A 203 6.73 28.57 -16.83
CA ASP A 203 7.37 27.30 -17.21
C ASP A 203 8.71 27.10 -16.46
N GLN A 204 9.48 28.18 -16.30
CA GLN A 204 10.73 28.17 -15.53
C GLN A 204 10.48 27.91 -14.04
N GLU A 205 9.47 28.55 -13.46
CA GLU A 205 9.05 28.31 -12.08
C GLU A 205 8.53 26.87 -11.90
N LEU A 206 7.77 26.33 -12.86
CA LEU A 206 7.24 24.96 -12.80
C LEU A 206 8.37 23.94 -12.82
N SER A 207 9.35 24.12 -13.71
CA SER A 207 10.53 23.27 -13.77
C SER A 207 11.35 23.33 -12.48
N TYR A 208 11.41 24.49 -11.82
CA TYR A 208 12.07 24.65 -10.53
C TYR A 208 11.35 23.87 -9.43
N TYR A 209 10.03 24.06 -9.29
CA TYR A 209 9.24 23.35 -8.27
C TYR A 209 9.20 21.83 -8.50
N ALA A 210 9.11 21.36 -9.75
CA ALA A 210 9.16 19.94 -10.09
C ALA A 210 10.51 19.29 -9.72
N GLY A 211 11.62 20.00 -9.93
CA GLY A 211 12.96 19.55 -9.55
C GLY A 211 13.14 19.44 -8.03
N VAL A 212 12.61 20.41 -7.29
CA VAL A 212 12.59 20.38 -5.81
C VAL A 212 11.77 19.20 -5.31
N LEU A 213 10.58 18.97 -5.89
CA LEU A 213 9.71 17.84 -5.52
C LEU A 213 10.43 16.49 -5.71
N ALA A 214 11.03 16.25 -6.88
CA ALA A 214 11.72 15.00 -7.19
C ALA A 214 12.92 14.73 -6.25
N SER A 215 13.69 15.77 -5.94
CA SER A 215 14.81 15.68 -4.99
C SER A 215 14.32 15.33 -3.58
N SER A 216 13.25 16.00 -3.12
CA SER A 216 12.69 15.76 -1.79
C SER A 216 12.06 14.36 -1.66
N THR A 217 11.33 13.89 -2.67
CA THR A 217 10.80 12.51 -2.69
C THR A 217 11.90 11.45 -2.58
N THR A 218 13.03 11.68 -3.26
CA THR A 218 14.17 10.76 -3.21
C THR A 218 14.81 10.71 -1.82
N GLN A 219 14.95 11.86 -1.16
CA GLN A 219 15.49 11.93 0.20
C GLN A 219 14.59 11.25 1.23
N ILE A 220 13.27 11.37 1.09
CA ILE A 220 12.29 10.66 1.95
C ILE A 220 12.48 9.15 1.86
N SER A 221 12.56 8.62 0.63
CA SER A 221 12.73 7.17 0.41
C SER A 221 14.01 6.65 1.07
N GLN A 222 15.11 7.39 0.96
CA GLN A 222 16.39 6.99 1.56
C GLN A 222 16.36 6.97 3.10
N LEU A 223 15.62 7.90 3.70
CA LEU A 223 15.46 7.95 5.17
C LEU A 223 14.53 6.84 5.68
N GLN A 224 13.48 6.49 4.93
CA GLN A 224 12.60 5.37 5.26
C GLN A 224 13.32 4.02 5.19
N ASP A 225 14.20 3.83 4.19
CA ASP A 225 15.03 2.65 4.08
C ASP A 225 15.99 2.53 5.27
N ARG A 226 16.61 3.64 5.69
CA ARG A 226 17.53 3.67 6.83
C ARG A 226 16.81 3.35 8.15
N GLN A 227 15.61 3.89 8.35
CA GLN A 227 14.78 3.58 9.52
C GLN A 227 14.44 2.09 9.60
N SER A 228 14.11 1.48 8.46
CA SER A 228 13.78 0.05 8.38
C SER A 228 14.98 -0.83 8.71
N GLN A 229 16.18 -0.46 8.25
CA GLN A 229 17.43 -1.18 8.55
C GLN A 229 17.76 -1.17 10.05
N ILE A 230 17.60 -0.02 10.73
CA ILE A 230 17.92 0.11 12.16
C ILE A 230 16.93 -0.71 13.01
N LYS A 231 15.63 -0.68 12.66
CA LYS A 231 14.61 -1.50 13.34
C LYS A 231 14.91 -3.00 13.23
N SER A 232 15.38 -3.45 12.07
CA SER A 232 15.80 -4.85 11.88
C SER A 232 16.96 -5.21 12.81
N GLN A 233 17.99 -4.37 12.91
CA GLN A 233 19.16 -4.64 13.75
C GLN A 233 18.82 -4.71 15.24
N ILE A 234 17.91 -3.86 15.71
CA ILE A 234 17.41 -3.91 17.10
C ILE A 234 16.65 -5.21 17.35
N SER A 235 15.80 -5.61 16.40
CA SER A 235 15.07 -6.87 16.49
C SER A 235 16.03 -8.07 16.60
N ASP A 236 17.07 -8.11 15.76
CA ASP A 236 18.05 -9.20 15.76
C ASP A 236 18.82 -9.29 17.09
N LEU A 237 19.29 -8.15 17.62
CA LEU A 237 19.99 -8.10 18.91
C LEU A 237 19.08 -8.46 20.10
N THR A 238 17.80 -8.09 20.03
CA THR A 238 16.81 -8.43 21.07
C THR A 238 16.54 -9.93 21.10
N ILE A 239 16.43 -10.57 19.93
CA ILE A 239 16.29 -12.02 19.80
C ILE A 239 17.52 -12.72 20.40
N GLU A 240 18.72 -12.23 20.08
CA GLU A 240 19.96 -12.80 20.59
C GLU A 240 20.11 -12.65 22.12
N GLN A 241 19.68 -11.51 22.67
CA GLN A 241 19.68 -11.27 24.11
C GLN A 241 18.65 -12.14 24.85
N GLN A 242 17.45 -12.33 24.30
CA GLN A 242 16.45 -13.21 24.91
C GLN A 242 16.94 -14.66 24.92
N ALA A 243 17.50 -15.13 23.79
CA ALA A 243 18.11 -16.45 23.73
C ALA A 243 19.29 -16.60 24.72
N ALA A 244 20.08 -15.56 24.95
CA ALA A 244 21.14 -15.56 25.95
C ALA A 244 20.60 -15.58 27.39
N ALA A 245 19.57 -14.78 27.69
CA ALA A 245 18.91 -14.74 28.99
C ALA A 245 18.23 -16.08 29.33
N GLU A 246 17.60 -16.72 28.36
CA GLU A 246 17.03 -18.07 28.52
C GLU A 246 18.11 -19.12 28.78
N ARG A 247 19.24 -19.06 28.06
CA ARG A 247 20.40 -19.93 28.33
C ARG A 247 20.94 -19.74 29.74
N GLU A 248 21.09 -18.49 30.19
CA GLU A 248 21.58 -18.19 31.54
C GLU A 248 20.58 -18.57 32.64
N ALA A 249 19.29 -18.30 32.44
CA ALA A 249 18.23 -18.71 33.35
C ALA A 249 18.13 -20.24 33.46
N TRP A 250 18.31 -20.94 32.34
CA TRP A 250 18.37 -22.41 32.31
C TRP A 250 19.58 -22.94 33.08
N ILE A 251 20.77 -22.33 32.92
CA ILE A 251 21.97 -22.68 33.70
C ILE A 251 21.74 -22.42 35.20
N LEU A 252 21.14 -21.28 35.56
CA LEU A 252 20.82 -20.94 36.94
C LEU A 252 19.78 -21.90 37.54
N GLN A 253 18.75 -22.26 36.77
CA GLN A 253 17.76 -23.26 37.20
C GLN A 253 18.40 -24.62 37.41
N GLN A 254 19.31 -25.06 36.54
CA GLN A 254 20.07 -26.29 36.75
C GLN A 254 20.90 -26.24 38.04
N GLU A 255 21.54 -25.12 38.33
CA GLU A 255 22.38 -24.98 39.52
C GLU A 255 21.54 -24.87 40.80
N LEU A 256 20.38 -24.20 40.75
CA LEU A 256 19.39 -24.16 41.81
C LEU A 256 18.69 -25.50 42.02
N ALA A 257 18.45 -26.28 40.96
CA ALA A 257 17.89 -27.63 41.04
C ALA A 257 18.88 -28.58 41.71
N LYS A 258 20.19 -28.50 41.39
CA LYS A 258 21.25 -29.23 42.12
C LYS A 258 21.32 -28.85 43.59
N GLN A 259 21.08 -27.57 43.94
CA GLN A 259 21.03 -27.12 45.33
C GLN A 259 19.76 -27.55 46.06
N ARG A 260 18.60 -27.57 45.38
CA ARG A 260 17.31 -28.02 45.93
C ARG A 260 17.22 -29.54 46.08
N ALA A 261 17.87 -30.30 45.20
CA ALA A 261 18.01 -31.74 45.34
C ALA A 261 18.82 -32.16 46.59
N ALA A 262 19.46 -31.21 47.29
CA ALA A 262 20.16 -31.44 48.54
C ALA A 262 19.28 -31.23 49.81
N GLU A 263 18.03 -30.76 49.68
CA GLU A 263 17.09 -30.57 50.80
C GLU A 263 15.79 -31.36 50.56
N ASP A 264 15.79 -32.62 51.01
CA ASP A 264 14.71 -33.61 51.15
C ASP A 264 13.29 -33.24 50.65
N VAL A 265 12.92 -33.81 49.49
CA VAL A 265 11.55 -34.24 49.15
C VAL A 265 11.66 -35.54 48.34
N ASP A 266 10.83 -36.54 48.64
CA ASP A 266 10.70 -37.77 47.84
C ASP A 266 10.46 -37.42 46.37
N ILE A 267 11.45 -37.72 45.52
CA ILE A 267 11.38 -37.54 44.07
C ILE A 267 10.47 -38.64 43.53
N VAL A 268 9.26 -38.25 43.13
CA VAL A 268 8.49 -39.07 42.19
C VAL A 268 9.02 -38.74 40.80
N ASP A 269 9.71 -39.68 40.15
CA ASP A 269 10.11 -39.54 38.75
C ASP A 269 8.87 -39.22 37.90
N GLY A 270 8.83 -38.01 37.34
CA GLY A 270 7.65 -37.50 36.64
C GLY A 270 7.93 -36.29 35.74
N PHE A 271 6.92 -35.92 34.97
CA PHE A 271 6.90 -34.74 34.13
C PHE A 271 5.50 -34.13 34.10
N TYR A 272 5.38 -32.84 33.82
CA TYR A 272 4.11 -32.20 33.51
C TYR A 272 4.17 -31.54 32.15
N PHE A 273 3.01 -31.35 31.53
CA PHE A 273 2.90 -30.54 30.32
C PHE A 273 2.71 -29.08 30.71
N ALA A 274 3.47 -28.20 30.07
CA ALA A 274 3.28 -26.75 30.14
C ALA A 274 3.08 -26.20 28.74
N GLY A 275 2.46 -25.03 28.61
CA GLY A 275 2.30 -24.37 27.31
C GLY A 275 1.97 -22.90 27.43
N GLN A 276 2.08 -22.20 26.30
CA GLN A 276 1.76 -20.79 26.17
C GLN A 276 0.65 -20.56 25.15
N GLY A 277 -0.11 -19.48 25.34
CA GLY A 277 -1.28 -19.19 24.56
C GLY A 277 -2.42 -20.16 24.83
N ARG A 278 -3.54 -19.92 24.13
CA ARG A 278 -4.75 -20.73 24.25
C ARG A 278 -5.35 -20.91 22.86
N ASP A 279 -5.53 -22.15 22.40
CA ASP A 279 -6.21 -22.47 21.13
C ASP A 279 -7.74 -22.27 21.22
N VAL A 280 -8.21 -21.57 22.25
CA VAL A 280 -9.63 -21.35 22.46
C VAL A 280 -10.00 -20.09 21.68
N TYR A 281 -11.12 -20.16 20.96
CA TYR A 281 -11.64 -19.18 19.98
C TYR A 281 -11.33 -19.45 18.50
N GLN A 282 -11.39 -20.71 18.08
CA GLN A 282 -11.61 -21.12 16.67
C GLN A 282 -10.51 -20.72 15.67
N GLY A 283 -9.38 -20.20 16.15
CA GLY A 283 -8.26 -19.90 15.28
C GLY A 283 -7.39 -21.12 15.04
N HIS A 284 -7.45 -21.70 13.83
CA HIS A 284 -6.57 -22.81 13.45
C HIS A 284 -5.10 -22.37 13.29
N GLY A 285 -4.79 -21.07 13.38
CA GLY A 285 -3.41 -20.60 13.43
C GLY A 285 -2.67 -20.59 12.09
N VAL A 286 -3.34 -20.81 10.96
CA VAL A 286 -2.72 -20.88 9.61
C VAL A 286 -3.21 -19.71 8.77
N GLY A 287 -2.37 -19.19 7.87
CA GLY A 287 -2.77 -18.12 6.94
C GLY A 287 -2.98 -16.79 7.64
N PHE A 288 -4.03 -16.06 7.28
CA PHE A 288 -4.23 -14.68 7.75
C PHE A 288 -4.68 -14.61 9.22
N SER A 289 -4.02 -13.77 10.02
CA SER A 289 -4.44 -13.47 11.40
C SER A 289 -5.26 -12.18 11.44
N GLN A 290 -6.49 -12.23 11.98
CA GLN A 290 -7.31 -11.01 12.12
C GLN A 290 -6.68 -10.02 13.11
N PHE A 291 -6.31 -10.47 14.32
CA PHE A 291 -5.64 -9.60 15.30
C PHE A 291 -4.21 -9.23 14.91
N GLY A 292 -3.52 -10.10 14.18
CA GLY A 292 -2.25 -9.76 13.56
C GLY A 292 -2.41 -8.63 12.53
N ALA A 293 -3.42 -8.70 11.67
CA ALA A 293 -3.72 -7.66 10.68
C ALA A 293 -4.17 -6.33 11.30
N TYR A 294 -4.96 -6.38 12.38
CA TYR A 294 -5.29 -5.20 13.18
C TYR A 294 -4.01 -4.50 13.66
N GLY A 295 -3.09 -5.28 14.24
CA GLY A 295 -1.80 -4.81 14.71
C GLY A 295 -0.94 -4.20 13.62
N GLY A 296 -0.78 -4.92 12.50
CA GLY A 296 0.03 -4.46 11.37
C GLY A 296 -0.54 -3.21 10.69
N ALA A 297 -1.87 -3.10 10.55
CA ALA A 297 -2.52 -1.91 10.01
C ALA A 297 -2.30 -0.68 10.92
N ASN A 298 -2.38 -0.86 12.25
CA ASN A 298 -2.04 0.22 13.20
C ASN A 298 -0.56 0.59 13.15
N ALA A 299 0.32 -0.34 12.79
CA ALA A 299 1.73 -0.08 12.51
C ALA A 299 1.98 0.55 11.13
N GLY A 300 0.92 0.87 10.38
CA GLY A 300 0.99 1.58 9.09
C GLY A 300 1.06 0.68 7.85
N MET A 301 0.87 -0.64 8.00
CA MET A 301 0.86 -1.54 6.84
C MET A 301 -0.42 -1.37 6.01
N SER A 302 -0.27 -1.27 4.69
CA SER A 302 -1.40 -1.31 3.76
C SER A 302 -2.00 -2.72 3.67
N TYR A 303 -3.23 -2.83 3.16
CA TYR A 303 -3.88 -4.13 3.02
C TYR A 303 -3.10 -5.09 2.11
N GLN A 304 -2.42 -4.58 1.08
CA GLN A 304 -1.57 -5.40 0.22
C GLN A 304 -0.34 -5.91 0.98
N GLN A 305 0.29 -5.08 1.81
CA GLN A 305 1.43 -5.48 2.63
C GLN A 305 1.02 -6.53 3.67
N LEU A 306 -0.16 -6.37 4.29
CA LEU A 306 -0.71 -7.37 5.20
C LEU A 306 -0.92 -8.71 4.50
N ILE A 307 -1.52 -8.72 3.31
CA ILE A 307 -1.73 -9.95 2.54
C ILE A 307 -0.38 -10.60 2.18
N GLN A 308 0.57 -9.82 1.65
CA GLN A 308 1.91 -10.32 1.28
C GLN A 308 2.71 -10.81 2.48
N PHE A 309 2.45 -10.26 3.67
CA PHE A 309 3.05 -10.74 4.90
C PHE A 309 2.57 -12.15 5.26
N TYR A 310 1.26 -12.42 5.18
CA TYR A 310 0.69 -13.72 5.55
C TYR A 310 0.79 -14.79 4.45
N PHE A 311 0.89 -14.39 3.18
CA PHE A 311 0.94 -15.30 2.05
C PHE A 311 2.15 -15.04 1.16
N SER A 312 3.02 -16.05 1.02
CA SER A 312 4.28 -15.93 0.28
C SER A 312 4.14 -16.27 -1.21
N GLY A 313 4.84 -15.50 -2.07
CA GLY A 313 4.92 -15.77 -3.51
C GLY A 313 3.60 -15.57 -4.27
N ILE A 314 2.68 -14.77 -3.71
CA ILE A 314 1.36 -14.52 -4.28
C ILE A 314 1.34 -13.32 -5.23
N ASN A 315 0.29 -13.25 -6.04
CA ASN A 315 -0.09 -12.07 -6.82
C ASN A 315 -1.50 -11.62 -6.43
N LEU A 316 -1.73 -10.30 -6.51
CA LEU A 316 -3.07 -9.72 -6.39
C LEU A 316 -3.63 -9.47 -7.79
N GLU A 317 -4.78 -10.06 -8.09
CA GLU A 317 -5.41 -9.98 -9.42
C GLU A 317 -6.88 -9.57 -9.31
N LYS A 318 -7.48 -9.14 -10.43
CA LYS A 318 -8.91 -8.89 -10.50
C LYS A 318 -9.64 -10.14 -11.02
N ARG A 319 -10.52 -10.73 -10.22
CA ARG A 319 -11.42 -11.81 -10.62
C ARG A 319 -12.82 -11.59 -10.04
N SER A 320 -13.82 -11.90 -10.85
CA SER A 320 -15.21 -11.99 -10.44
C SER A 320 -15.65 -13.45 -10.41
N GLY A 321 -16.76 -13.72 -9.74
CA GLY A 321 -17.35 -15.04 -9.70
C GLY A 321 -18.54 -15.11 -8.76
N ASN A 322 -19.19 -16.27 -8.79
CA ASN A 322 -20.38 -16.54 -7.99
C ASN A 322 -20.08 -17.65 -7.00
N VAL A 323 -20.76 -17.62 -5.85
CA VAL A 323 -20.65 -18.61 -4.78
C VAL A 323 -22.03 -19.12 -4.38
N SER A 324 -22.07 -20.26 -3.70
CA SER A 324 -23.30 -20.86 -3.19
C SER A 324 -23.15 -21.18 -1.71
N VAL A 325 -24.14 -20.80 -0.90
CA VAL A 325 -24.12 -21.00 0.56
C VAL A 325 -25.12 -22.10 0.92
N TYR A 326 -24.66 -23.16 1.58
CA TYR A 326 -25.53 -24.25 2.01
C TYR A 326 -26.62 -23.75 2.96
N GLY A 327 -27.89 -24.00 2.62
CA GLY A 327 -29.04 -23.49 3.38
C GLY A 327 -29.27 -21.97 3.24
N GLY A 328 -28.54 -21.30 2.35
CA GLY A 328 -28.64 -19.88 2.05
C GLY A 328 -28.73 -19.59 0.54
N PRO A 329 -28.36 -18.37 0.10
CA PRO A 329 -28.37 -17.97 -1.31
C PRO A 329 -27.52 -18.89 -2.19
N GLN A 330 -28.02 -19.20 -3.39
CA GLN A 330 -27.34 -20.02 -4.37
C GLN A 330 -26.90 -19.15 -5.55
N ASN A 331 -25.71 -19.39 -6.08
CA ASN A 331 -25.16 -18.69 -7.24
C ASN A 331 -25.21 -17.15 -7.13
N ILE A 332 -24.92 -16.63 -5.94
CA ILE A 332 -24.87 -15.21 -5.64
C ILE A 332 -23.52 -14.63 -6.09
N ASP A 333 -23.50 -13.38 -6.57
CA ASP A 333 -22.24 -12.70 -6.88
C ASP A 333 -21.38 -12.58 -5.62
N VAL A 334 -20.06 -12.81 -5.74
CA VAL A 334 -19.18 -12.82 -4.57
C VAL A 334 -19.15 -11.47 -3.86
N GLU A 335 -19.28 -10.34 -4.57
CA GLU A 335 -19.31 -9.02 -3.94
C GLU A 335 -20.58 -8.83 -3.10
N GLU A 336 -21.73 -9.32 -3.59
CA GLU A 336 -22.99 -9.35 -2.84
C GLU A 336 -22.91 -10.31 -1.63
N TYR A 337 -22.18 -11.42 -1.76
CA TYR A 337 -21.92 -12.32 -0.64
C TYR A 337 -21.09 -11.66 0.47
N LEU A 338 -20.03 -10.93 0.12
CA LEU A 338 -19.04 -10.39 1.08
C LEU A 338 -19.62 -9.36 2.04
N VAL A 339 -20.60 -8.56 1.62
CA VAL A 339 -21.20 -7.53 2.49
C VAL A 339 -21.91 -8.14 3.71
N HIS A 340 -22.25 -9.42 3.64
CA HIS A 340 -22.97 -10.20 4.65
C HIS A 340 -22.07 -10.95 5.63
N LEU A 341 -20.74 -10.93 5.48
CA LEU A 341 -19.87 -11.71 6.36
C LEU A 341 -19.83 -11.16 7.79
N GLY A 342 -20.30 -11.93 8.78
CA GLY A 342 -20.35 -11.50 10.18
C GLY A 342 -18.98 -11.39 10.85
N GLU A 343 -17.94 -11.96 10.25
CA GLU A 343 -16.57 -12.02 10.78
C GLU A 343 -15.72 -10.81 10.37
N VAL A 344 -16.24 -10.00 9.43
CA VAL A 344 -15.57 -8.82 8.92
C VAL A 344 -16.13 -7.59 9.64
N PRO A 345 -15.29 -6.77 10.29
CA PRO A 345 -15.74 -5.57 10.97
C PRO A 345 -16.48 -4.62 10.03
N ASP A 346 -17.55 -4.03 10.53
CA ASP A 346 -18.45 -3.17 9.73
C ASP A 346 -17.85 -1.78 9.45
N LYS A 347 -17.16 -1.18 10.43
CA LYS A 347 -16.71 0.22 10.37
C LYS A 347 -15.20 0.34 10.64
N ALA A 348 -14.57 1.21 9.87
CA ALA A 348 -13.20 1.63 10.10
C ALA A 348 -13.12 2.64 11.25
N CYS A 349 -12.02 2.61 12.00
CA CYS A 349 -11.71 3.68 12.95
C CYS A 349 -11.30 4.94 12.18
N GLY A 350 -11.93 6.07 12.48
CA GLY A 350 -11.61 7.36 11.85
C GLY A 350 -11.64 8.52 12.83
N THR A 351 -11.12 9.67 12.38
CA THR A 351 -11.25 10.95 13.08
C THR A 351 -12.70 11.42 13.07
N LEU A 352 -13.03 12.37 13.95
CA LEU A 352 -14.36 12.99 13.98
C LEU A 352 -14.76 13.58 12.62
N GLU A 353 -13.82 14.19 11.91
CA GLU A 353 -14.07 14.77 10.58
C GLU A 353 -14.31 13.69 9.52
N GLN A 354 -13.54 12.59 9.53
CA GLN A 354 -13.80 11.45 8.65
C GLN A 354 -15.16 10.81 8.91
N ALA A 355 -15.52 10.60 10.18
CA ALA A 355 -16.82 10.03 10.55
C ALA A 355 -18.00 10.94 10.18
N LYS A 356 -17.82 12.28 10.21
CA LYS A 356 -18.85 13.22 9.73
C LYS A 356 -19.01 13.18 8.20
N LYS A 357 -17.89 13.07 7.48
CA LYS A 357 -17.88 13.10 6.01
C LYS A 357 -18.38 11.78 5.42
N GLU A 358 -17.96 10.66 6.00
CA GLU A 358 -18.23 9.31 5.51
C GLU A 358 -18.70 8.40 6.68
N PRO A 359 -19.90 8.66 7.25
CA PRO A 359 -20.43 7.93 8.41
C PRO A 359 -20.72 6.45 8.09
N ASP A 360 -20.86 6.11 6.81
CA ASP A 360 -21.03 4.73 6.38
C ASP A 360 -19.73 3.91 6.46
N LYS A 361 -18.58 4.58 6.48
CA LYS A 361 -17.25 3.97 6.55
C LYS A 361 -16.62 4.09 7.93
N TYR A 362 -16.63 5.30 8.51
CA TYR A 362 -15.86 5.60 9.71
C TYR A 362 -16.72 5.80 10.96
N ILE A 363 -16.17 5.39 12.11
CA ILE A 363 -16.65 5.75 13.44
C ILE A 363 -15.47 6.17 14.33
N VAL A 364 -15.73 7.07 15.28
CA VAL A 364 -14.75 7.47 16.30
C VAL A 364 -14.70 6.42 17.39
N ASN A 365 -13.52 5.91 17.71
CA ASN A 365 -13.34 4.94 18.80
C ASN A 365 -13.31 5.63 20.17
N GLU A 366 -14.47 6.08 20.65
CA GLU A 366 -14.57 6.78 21.94
C GLU A 366 -14.17 5.91 23.14
N SER A 367 -14.31 4.59 23.02
CA SER A 367 -14.03 3.64 24.11
C SER A 367 -12.59 3.11 24.11
N GLY A 368 -11.84 3.30 23.02
CA GLY A 368 -10.56 2.63 22.79
C GLY A 368 -10.68 1.11 22.61
N SER A 369 -11.89 0.57 22.50
CA SER A 369 -12.13 -0.87 22.37
C SER A 369 -11.87 -1.36 20.96
N VAL A 370 -11.18 -2.49 20.84
CA VAL A 370 -11.00 -3.23 19.57
C VAL A 370 -12.33 -3.66 18.95
N TRP A 371 -13.41 -3.73 19.75
CA TRP A 371 -14.73 -4.18 19.29
C TRP A 371 -15.58 -3.05 18.71
N SER A 372 -15.15 -1.79 18.84
CA SER A 372 -15.90 -0.64 18.33
C SER A 372 -15.66 -0.41 16.84
N CYS A 373 -14.41 -0.50 16.40
CA CYS A 373 -13.99 -0.34 15.02
C CYS A 373 -12.60 -0.93 14.80
N TRP A 374 -12.26 -1.18 13.54
CA TRP A 374 -10.96 -1.73 13.16
C TRP A 374 -10.21 -0.78 12.21
N PRO A 375 -8.88 -0.88 12.10
CA PRO A 375 -8.12 -0.15 11.09
C PRO A 375 -8.64 -0.46 9.68
N GLU A 376 -8.76 0.57 8.86
CA GLU A 376 -9.30 0.48 7.50
C GLU A 376 -8.59 -0.60 6.66
N GLU A 377 -7.25 -0.60 6.69
CA GLU A 377 -6.42 -1.53 5.92
C GLU A 377 -6.57 -2.99 6.38
N ALA A 378 -6.85 -3.21 7.67
CA ALA A 378 -7.13 -4.56 8.19
C ALA A 378 -8.48 -5.09 7.67
N ILE A 379 -9.50 -4.24 7.60
CA ILE A 379 -10.81 -4.59 7.04
C ILE A 379 -10.68 -4.89 5.54
N LYS A 380 -9.99 -4.04 4.79
CA LYS A 380 -9.70 -4.26 3.36
C LYS A 380 -8.98 -5.58 3.12
N ALA A 381 -7.96 -5.89 3.91
CA ALA A 381 -7.22 -7.14 3.79
C ALA A 381 -8.15 -8.34 4.03
N GLN A 382 -8.93 -8.31 5.12
CA GLN A 382 -9.89 -9.36 5.44
C GLN A 382 -10.93 -9.58 4.32
N VAL A 383 -11.42 -8.51 3.68
CA VAL A 383 -12.36 -8.64 2.56
C VAL A 383 -11.72 -9.36 1.37
N VAL A 384 -10.47 -9.04 1.02
CA VAL A 384 -9.74 -9.72 -0.06
C VAL A 384 -9.47 -11.19 0.27
N ILE A 385 -9.10 -11.49 1.52
CA ILE A 385 -8.95 -12.87 2.01
C ILE A 385 -10.27 -13.64 1.86
N ALA A 386 -11.35 -13.05 2.38
CA ALA A 386 -12.67 -13.66 2.35
C ALA A 386 -13.17 -13.88 0.91
N ARG A 387 -12.94 -12.93 0.00
CA ARG A 387 -13.27 -13.08 -1.43
C ARG A 387 -12.54 -14.25 -2.05
N THR A 388 -11.25 -14.35 -1.79
CA THR A 388 -10.40 -15.42 -2.33
C THR A 388 -10.83 -16.78 -1.79
N TYR A 389 -11.05 -16.88 -0.47
CA TYR A 389 -11.54 -18.11 0.18
C TYR A 389 -12.89 -18.56 -0.40
N ALA A 390 -13.82 -17.63 -0.55
CA ALA A 390 -15.16 -17.89 -1.08
C ALA A 390 -15.11 -18.43 -2.51
N LEU A 391 -14.31 -17.80 -3.38
CA LEU A 391 -14.15 -18.23 -4.77
C LEU A 391 -13.35 -19.53 -4.91
N TYR A 392 -12.40 -19.81 -4.01
CA TYR A 392 -11.66 -21.07 -4.01
C TYR A 392 -12.57 -22.25 -3.65
N HIS A 393 -13.43 -22.11 -2.64
CA HIS A 393 -14.29 -23.20 -2.18
C HIS A 393 -15.59 -23.32 -2.98
N THR A 394 -16.13 -22.21 -3.51
CA THR A 394 -17.39 -22.06 -4.27
C THR A 394 -18.68 -22.47 -3.55
N ASN A 395 -18.65 -23.51 -2.72
CA ASN A 395 -19.74 -24.02 -1.91
C ASN A 395 -19.38 -23.84 -0.42
N LEU A 396 -20.10 -22.94 0.24
CA LEU A 396 -19.76 -22.43 1.56
C LEU A 396 -20.81 -22.83 2.59
N TYR A 397 -20.40 -23.04 3.83
CA TYR A 397 -21.31 -23.08 4.98
C TYR A 397 -21.46 -21.69 5.59
N SER A 398 -22.64 -21.38 6.15
CA SER A 398 -22.91 -20.09 6.81
C SER A 398 -22.39 -19.99 8.24
N ASP A 399 -21.46 -20.86 8.65
CA ASP A 399 -20.91 -20.96 10.00
C ASP A 399 -19.40 -21.22 9.97
N ALA A 400 -18.80 -21.44 11.14
CA ALA A 400 -17.35 -21.61 11.34
C ALA A 400 -16.71 -22.77 10.54
N ARG A 401 -17.48 -23.60 9.81
CA ARG A 401 -16.95 -24.55 8.83
C ARG A 401 -16.45 -23.86 7.55
N SER A 402 -16.99 -22.69 7.23
CA SER A 402 -16.52 -21.84 6.14
C SER A 402 -16.45 -20.39 6.62
N GLN A 403 -17.50 -19.59 6.42
CA GLN A 403 -17.52 -18.18 6.82
C GLN A 403 -18.91 -17.84 7.36
N VAL A 404 -18.96 -17.18 8.53
CA VAL A 404 -20.22 -16.80 9.17
C VAL A 404 -20.94 -15.77 8.31
N TYR A 405 -22.12 -16.14 7.82
CA TYR A 405 -23.00 -15.29 7.02
C TYR A 405 -24.06 -14.65 7.93
N SER A 406 -24.21 -13.32 7.85
CA SER A 406 -25.09 -12.47 8.65
C SER A 406 -26.01 -11.63 7.76
N SER A 407 -27.16 -11.20 8.28
CA SER A 407 -28.13 -10.38 7.55
C SER A 407 -27.84 -8.86 7.60
N THR A 408 -26.64 -8.43 8.01
CA THR A 408 -26.30 -7.01 8.25
C THR A 408 -25.34 -6.42 7.21
N TYR A 409 -25.68 -5.24 6.68
CA TYR A 409 -25.10 -4.61 5.49
C TYR A 409 -24.25 -3.36 5.76
N ASN A 410 -23.17 -3.45 6.51
CA ASN A 410 -22.42 -2.24 6.90
C ASN A 410 -20.99 -2.14 6.35
N LYS A 411 -20.53 -3.09 5.52
CA LYS A 411 -19.15 -3.14 5.00
C LYS A 411 -19.03 -3.02 3.47
N ALA A 412 -20.08 -2.53 2.81
CA ALA A 412 -20.10 -2.33 1.36
C ALA A 412 -18.95 -1.45 0.87
N TRP A 413 -18.56 -0.43 1.63
CA TRP A 413 -17.43 0.44 1.33
C TRP A 413 -16.12 -0.35 1.13
N ALA A 414 -15.83 -1.34 1.99
CA ALA A 414 -14.59 -2.11 1.91
C ALA A 414 -14.62 -3.10 0.75
N VAL A 415 -15.81 -3.65 0.46
CA VAL A 415 -16.05 -4.51 -0.70
C VAL A 415 -15.85 -3.74 -2.00
N GLU A 416 -16.39 -2.52 -2.10
CA GLU A 416 -16.25 -1.64 -3.26
C GLU A 416 -14.80 -1.19 -3.47
N GLU A 417 -14.12 -0.71 -2.43
CA GLU A 417 -12.73 -0.25 -2.51
C GLU A 417 -11.74 -1.37 -2.84
N THR A 418 -12.11 -2.63 -2.57
CA THR A 418 -11.32 -3.83 -2.92
C THR A 418 -11.95 -4.66 -4.04
N SER A 419 -12.89 -4.09 -4.79
CA SER A 419 -13.75 -4.83 -5.72
C SER A 419 -12.96 -5.73 -6.67
N GLY A 420 -13.30 -7.01 -6.72
CA GLY A 420 -12.66 -8.01 -7.56
C GLY A 420 -11.21 -8.37 -7.19
N VAL A 421 -10.58 -7.76 -6.18
CA VAL A 421 -9.20 -8.12 -5.80
C VAL A 421 -9.21 -9.49 -5.12
N VAL A 422 -8.42 -10.43 -5.67
CA VAL A 422 -8.22 -11.79 -5.16
C VAL A 422 -6.73 -12.13 -5.09
N ILE A 423 -6.41 -13.20 -4.36
CA ILE A 423 -5.04 -13.69 -4.17
C ILE A 423 -4.81 -14.94 -5.00
N THR A 424 -3.71 -14.97 -5.74
CA THR A 424 -3.35 -16.09 -6.60
C THR A 424 -1.90 -16.53 -6.39
N TYR A 425 -1.62 -17.79 -6.66
CA TYR A 425 -0.27 -18.36 -6.68
C TYR A 425 -0.13 -19.20 -7.95
N GLY A 426 0.87 -18.88 -8.78
CA GLY A 426 1.04 -19.54 -10.08
C GLY A 426 -0.12 -19.35 -11.06
N GLY A 427 -0.95 -18.32 -10.86
CA GLY A 427 -2.15 -18.04 -11.67
C GLY A 427 -3.42 -18.74 -11.18
N ASP A 428 -3.36 -19.58 -10.16
CA ASP A 428 -4.54 -20.20 -9.53
C ASP A 428 -4.93 -19.47 -8.25
N LEU A 429 -6.23 -19.48 -7.90
CA LEU A 429 -6.68 -18.96 -6.60
C LEU A 429 -6.04 -19.77 -5.47
N ILE A 430 -5.62 -19.08 -4.40
CA ILE A 430 -5.12 -19.77 -3.21
C ILE A 430 -6.25 -20.17 -2.28
N ASP A 431 -6.00 -21.19 -1.47
CA ASP A 431 -6.81 -21.45 -0.27
C ASP A 431 -6.47 -20.42 0.81
N ALA A 432 -7.17 -19.28 0.79
CA ALA A 432 -6.93 -18.13 1.67
C ALA A 432 -7.53 -18.33 3.07
N VAL A 433 -7.10 -19.39 3.78
CA VAL A 433 -7.54 -19.65 5.16
C VAL A 433 -7.15 -18.52 6.12
N TYR A 434 -7.99 -18.29 7.12
CA TYR A 434 -7.80 -17.22 8.10
C TYR A 434 -8.44 -17.57 9.44
N SER A 435 -7.97 -16.88 10.47
CA SER A 435 -8.28 -17.22 11.84
C SER A 435 -8.17 -15.99 12.74
N SER A 436 -8.94 -15.94 13.83
CA SER A 436 -9.06 -14.76 14.68
C SER A 436 -7.73 -14.36 15.31
N ASP A 437 -7.11 -15.29 16.03
CA ASP A 437 -5.87 -15.09 16.76
C ASP A 437 -4.88 -16.21 16.47
N ASN A 438 -3.70 -15.84 15.97
CA ASN A 438 -2.63 -16.77 15.65
C ASN A 438 -1.48 -16.70 16.67
N SER A 439 -1.55 -15.82 17.68
CA SER A 439 -0.47 -15.54 18.66
C SER A 439 -0.22 -16.64 19.71
N GLN A 440 -0.74 -17.85 19.51
CA GLN A 440 -0.58 -18.98 20.45
C GLN A 440 0.83 -19.57 20.45
N GLY A 441 1.74 -19.00 19.66
CA GLY A 441 3.16 -19.30 19.50
C GLY A 441 3.84 -18.11 18.80
N ASN A 442 4.82 -18.34 17.93
CA ASN A 442 5.49 -17.27 17.18
C ASN A 442 4.70 -16.87 15.91
N GLY A 443 3.42 -16.53 16.08
CA GLY A 443 2.50 -16.20 15.00
C GLY A 443 1.89 -17.41 14.30
N THR A 444 1.81 -17.37 12.97
CA THR A 444 1.10 -18.38 12.17
C THR A 444 1.92 -19.66 12.02
N ALA A 445 1.25 -20.80 11.92
CA ALA A 445 1.83 -22.12 11.71
C ALA A 445 1.89 -22.48 10.22
N ASN A 446 2.75 -23.44 9.90
CA ASN A 446 2.69 -24.09 8.60
C ASN A 446 1.38 -24.86 8.46
N ASN A 447 0.75 -24.84 7.28
CA ASN A 447 -0.53 -25.54 7.11
C ASN A 447 -0.41 -27.05 7.37
N ASP A 448 0.72 -27.68 7.03
CA ASP A 448 0.97 -29.10 7.23
C ASP A 448 1.33 -29.47 8.69
N THR A 449 1.43 -28.49 9.60
CA THR A 449 1.50 -28.72 11.04
C THR A 449 0.10 -28.88 11.66
N ILE A 450 -0.87 -28.15 11.11
CA ILE A 450 -2.23 -28.07 11.66
C ILE A 450 -3.18 -29.00 10.89
N PHE A 451 -3.16 -28.92 9.56
CA PHE A 451 -3.97 -29.74 8.66
C PHE A 451 -3.21 -31.04 8.32
N GLN A 452 -2.94 -31.82 9.37
CA GLN A 452 -2.17 -33.05 9.31
C GLN A 452 -3.05 -34.29 9.51
N ASN A 453 -2.61 -35.42 8.95
CA ASN A 453 -3.17 -36.72 9.25
C ASN A 453 -2.77 -37.20 10.66
N PHE A 454 -3.23 -38.40 11.04
CA PHE A 454 -2.95 -38.99 12.36
C PHE A 454 -1.45 -39.10 12.69
N PHE A 455 -0.59 -39.32 11.71
CA PHE A 455 0.85 -39.50 11.87
C PHE A 455 1.63 -38.18 11.81
N GLY A 456 0.94 -37.05 11.63
CA GLY A 456 1.53 -35.72 11.56
C GLY A 456 2.06 -35.32 10.19
N ASP A 457 1.58 -35.99 9.13
CA ASP A 457 1.90 -35.61 7.75
C ASP A 457 0.73 -34.83 7.14
N GLY A 458 1.02 -33.66 6.59
CA GLY A 458 0.11 -32.84 5.80
C GLY A 458 0.73 -32.47 4.45
N THR A 459 -0.07 -31.94 3.54
CA THR A 459 0.43 -31.45 2.25
C THR A 459 0.88 -29.98 2.41
N PRO A 460 2.17 -29.65 2.24
CA PRO A 460 2.63 -28.28 2.37
C PRO A 460 2.20 -27.42 1.18
N HIS A 461 1.60 -26.27 1.45
CA HIS A 461 1.32 -25.23 0.47
C HIS A 461 2.36 -24.09 0.56
N PRO A 462 3.08 -23.76 -0.53
CA PRO A 462 4.14 -22.73 -0.51
C PRO A 462 3.70 -21.36 -0.03
N TYR A 463 2.44 -21.00 -0.26
CA TYR A 463 1.85 -19.72 0.15
C TYR A 463 1.27 -19.74 1.58
N LEU A 464 1.16 -20.90 2.25
CA LEU A 464 0.69 -21.04 3.64
C LEU A 464 1.81 -21.53 4.57
N ARG A 465 2.83 -20.70 4.74
CA ARG A 465 3.97 -20.97 5.64
C ARG A 465 3.84 -20.13 6.92
N ALA A 466 4.46 -20.62 7.98
CA ALA A 466 4.54 -19.91 9.25
C ALA A 466 5.20 -18.53 9.09
N VAL A 467 4.56 -17.49 9.62
CA VAL A 467 5.10 -16.14 9.72
C VAL A 467 4.92 -15.58 11.12
N ASN A 468 5.90 -14.81 11.58
CA ASN A 468 5.91 -14.28 12.94
C ASN A 468 5.37 -12.85 12.99
N ASP A 469 4.11 -12.71 13.41
CA ASP A 469 3.41 -11.44 13.62
C ASP A 469 3.49 -10.93 15.07
N SER A 470 4.22 -11.62 15.96
CA SER A 470 4.17 -11.38 17.42
C SER A 470 4.66 -9.99 17.84
N SER A 471 5.43 -9.31 16.99
CA SER A 471 5.98 -7.97 17.24
C SER A 471 4.92 -6.86 17.12
N PHE A 472 3.87 -7.07 16.32
CA PHE A 472 2.84 -6.06 16.08
C PHE A 472 1.42 -6.57 16.34
N ALA A 473 1.19 -7.88 16.42
CA ALA A 473 -0.13 -8.45 16.62
C ALA A 473 -0.81 -7.86 17.87
N TYR A 474 -2.10 -7.55 17.72
CA TYR A 474 -2.87 -6.97 18.82
C TYR A 474 -3.03 -7.97 19.96
N LYS A 475 -2.53 -7.61 21.15
CA LYS A 475 -2.59 -8.47 22.34
C LYS A 475 -3.91 -8.29 23.07
N THR A 476 -4.77 -9.29 22.99
CA THR A 476 -5.99 -9.35 23.81
C THR A 476 -5.67 -9.92 25.20
N GLN A 477 -6.60 -9.79 26.15
CA GLN A 477 -6.49 -10.44 27.48
C GLN A 477 -6.34 -11.97 27.41
N TRP A 478 -6.60 -12.58 26.25
CA TRP A 478 -6.51 -14.03 26.03
C TRP A 478 -5.17 -14.48 25.43
N THR A 479 -4.29 -13.55 25.05
CA THR A 479 -3.00 -13.84 24.39
C THR A 479 -1.89 -14.26 25.35
N ASN A 480 -1.84 -13.69 26.55
CA ASN A 480 -0.77 -13.94 27.54
C ASN A 480 -1.09 -15.09 28.51
N TRP A 481 -1.72 -16.15 28.02
CA TRP A 481 -2.09 -17.28 28.87
C TRP A 481 -0.96 -18.30 28.96
N SER A 482 -0.75 -18.88 30.13
CA SER A 482 0.13 -20.03 30.32
C SER A 482 -0.56 -21.05 31.20
N TYR A 483 -0.16 -22.31 31.06
CA TYR A 483 -0.70 -23.39 31.87
C TYR A 483 0.33 -24.46 32.14
N GLN A 484 0.03 -25.22 33.18
CA GLN A 484 0.66 -26.49 33.47
C GLN A 484 -0.43 -27.50 33.84
N THR A 485 -0.21 -28.75 33.48
CA THR A 485 -1.01 -29.88 33.97
C THR A 485 -0.50 -30.35 35.34
N ASN A 486 -1.18 -31.33 35.94
CA ASN A 486 -0.57 -32.11 37.03
C ASN A 486 0.69 -32.86 36.57
N VAL A 487 1.41 -33.43 37.54
CA VAL A 487 2.57 -34.30 37.31
C VAL A 487 2.08 -35.69 36.89
N TYR A 488 2.70 -36.20 35.84
CA TYR A 488 2.44 -37.48 35.19
C TYR A 488 3.74 -38.26 35.04
N ASN A 489 3.61 -39.54 34.73
CA ASN A 489 4.73 -40.44 34.43
C ASN A 489 4.45 -41.17 33.11
N ASN A 490 5.39 -42.00 32.67
CA ASN A 490 5.23 -42.76 31.43
C ASN A 490 4.01 -43.71 31.46
N GLU A 491 3.71 -44.32 32.61
CA GLU A 491 2.51 -45.16 32.79
C GLU A 491 1.21 -44.37 32.56
N SER A 492 1.22 -43.05 32.80
CA SER A 492 0.08 -42.18 32.52
C SER A 492 -0.15 -42.03 31.02
N ILE A 493 0.92 -41.99 30.21
CA ILE A 493 0.83 -41.98 28.74
C ILE A 493 0.26 -43.31 28.25
N GLU A 494 0.73 -44.43 28.82
CA GLU A 494 0.20 -45.76 28.51
C GLU A 494 -1.28 -45.86 28.90
N SER A 495 -1.68 -45.31 30.05
CA SER A 495 -3.07 -45.26 30.49
C SER A 495 -3.95 -44.48 29.50
N MET A 496 -3.47 -43.32 29.04
CA MET A 496 -4.14 -42.53 28.01
C MET A 496 -4.31 -43.33 26.71
N LEU A 497 -3.23 -43.92 26.18
CA LEU A 497 -3.28 -44.69 24.93
C LEU A 497 -4.21 -45.90 25.05
N ASN A 498 -4.12 -46.66 26.15
CA ASN A 498 -4.97 -47.82 26.39
C ASN A 498 -6.45 -47.44 26.55
N HIS A 499 -6.73 -46.33 27.21
CA HIS A 499 -8.11 -45.82 27.34
C HIS A 499 -8.69 -45.49 25.96
N ILE A 500 -7.96 -44.74 25.14
CA ILE A 500 -8.42 -44.39 23.78
C ILE A 500 -8.55 -45.63 22.89
N ALA A 501 -7.64 -46.59 22.99
CA ALA A 501 -7.72 -47.84 22.22
C ALA A 501 -8.99 -48.65 22.50
N ASN A 502 -9.59 -48.51 23.70
CA ASN A 502 -10.67 -49.36 24.19
C ASN A 502 -11.99 -48.60 24.49
N THR A 503 -12.01 -47.27 24.38
CA THR A 503 -13.22 -46.48 24.65
C THR A 503 -14.33 -46.79 23.64
N SER A 504 -15.58 -46.82 24.13
CA SER A 504 -16.77 -47.09 23.30
C SER A 504 -17.44 -45.81 22.78
N SER A 505 -17.13 -44.67 23.39
CA SER A 505 -17.79 -43.37 23.14
C SER A 505 -17.00 -42.43 22.24
N SER A 506 -15.67 -42.51 22.26
CA SER A 506 -14.81 -41.54 21.59
C SER A 506 -14.00 -42.16 20.45
N TYR A 507 -14.09 -41.56 19.26
CA TYR A 507 -13.42 -41.94 18.00
C TYR A 507 -13.94 -43.20 17.29
N ASP A 508 -13.68 -43.25 15.97
CA ASP A 508 -13.97 -44.41 15.12
C ASP A 508 -12.93 -45.54 15.30
N ASP A 509 -13.26 -46.72 14.79
CA ASP A 509 -12.38 -47.90 14.88
C ASP A 509 -11.03 -47.72 14.17
N SER A 510 -10.95 -46.83 13.19
CA SER A 510 -9.70 -46.54 12.46
C SER A 510 -8.70 -45.80 13.34
N VAL A 511 -9.15 -44.78 14.10
CA VAL A 511 -8.30 -44.07 15.07
C VAL A 511 -7.87 -45.02 16.18
N LYS A 512 -8.80 -45.82 16.72
CA LYS A 512 -8.50 -46.82 17.76
C LYS A 512 -7.50 -47.87 17.28
N SER A 513 -7.60 -48.30 16.02
CA SER A 513 -6.62 -49.21 15.42
C SER A 513 -5.22 -48.58 15.40
N LYS A 514 -5.09 -47.33 14.95
CA LYS A 514 -3.79 -46.65 14.89
C LYS A 514 -3.17 -46.44 16.28
N VAL A 515 -3.99 -46.17 17.30
CA VAL A 515 -3.52 -46.09 18.69
C VAL A 515 -3.03 -47.45 19.19
N ARG A 516 -3.73 -48.54 18.87
CA ARG A 516 -3.25 -49.90 19.16
C ARG A 516 -1.95 -50.22 18.44
N ASP A 517 -1.78 -49.77 17.21
CA ASP A 517 -0.54 -49.94 16.45
C ASP A 517 0.62 -49.21 17.14
N ILE A 518 0.41 -47.99 17.66
CA ILE A 518 1.42 -47.29 18.48
C ILE A 518 1.81 -48.12 19.69
N ILE A 519 0.84 -48.59 20.48
CA ILE A 519 1.08 -49.40 21.70
C ILE A 519 1.90 -50.66 21.35
N ASN A 520 1.49 -51.39 20.31
CA ASN A 520 2.15 -52.61 19.87
C ASN A 520 3.58 -52.36 19.34
N THR A 521 3.80 -51.21 18.69
CA THR A 521 5.10 -50.84 18.14
C THR A 521 6.10 -50.55 19.25
N VAL A 522 5.73 -49.69 20.21
CA VAL A 522 6.69 -49.16 21.19
C VAL A 522 6.84 -50.03 22.43
N GLY A 523 5.84 -50.84 22.79
CA GLY A 523 5.83 -51.56 24.06
C GLY A 523 5.59 -50.58 25.21
N SER A 524 6.38 -50.69 26.28
CA SER A 524 6.30 -49.76 27.41
C SER A 524 6.93 -48.41 27.04
N ILE A 525 6.28 -47.30 27.38
CA ILE A 525 6.75 -45.95 27.07
C ILE A 525 7.94 -45.62 27.96
N GLU A 526 9.06 -45.22 27.35
CA GLU A 526 10.28 -44.80 28.04
C GLU A 526 10.47 -43.28 27.97
N SER A 527 10.12 -42.64 26.85
CA SER A 527 10.17 -41.19 26.71
C SER A 527 9.29 -40.67 25.57
N LEU A 528 9.02 -39.37 25.62
CA LEU A 528 8.41 -38.61 24.53
C LEU A 528 9.39 -37.59 23.98
N SER A 529 9.32 -37.33 22.67
CA SER A 529 10.01 -36.19 22.05
C SER A 529 9.11 -35.48 21.04
N PHE A 530 9.40 -34.21 20.78
CA PHE A 530 8.52 -33.32 20.02
C PHE A 530 9.26 -32.68 18.85
N GLU A 531 8.70 -32.79 17.65
CA GLU A 531 9.09 -31.95 16.52
C GLU A 531 8.14 -30.76 16.43
N ARG A 532 8.71 -29.57 16.27
CA ARG A 532 7.97 -28.31 16.19
C ARG A 532 8.16 -27.67 14.84
N ASP A 533 7.16 -26.90 14.44
CA ASP A 533 7.30 -25.99 13.31
C ASP A 533 7.85 -24.62 13.76
N PRO A 534 8.14 -23.69 12.83
CA PRO A 534 8.69 -22.38 13.19
C PRO A 534 7.82 -21.56 14.17
N SER A 535 6.51 -21.84 14.21
CA SER A 535 5.57 -21.19 15.13
C SER A 535 5.63 -21.73 16.57
N GLN A 536 6.49 -22.72 16.84
CA GLN A 536 6.63 -23.46 18.10
C GLN A 536 5.48 -24.42 18.40
N ARG A 537 4.51 -24.60 17.50
CA ARG A 537 3.48 -25.63 17.65
C ARG A 537 4.08 -27.01 17.41
N VAL A 538 3.68 -27.99 18.21
CA VAL A 538 4.09 -29.40 18.08
C VAL A 538 3.50 -29.97 16.81
N LYS A 539 4.34 -30.24 15.82
CA LYS A 539 3.98 -30.93 14.58
C LYS A 539 3.85 -32.42 14.82
N LYS A 540 4.87 -33.06 15.39
CA LYS A 540 4.88 -34.51 15.68
C LYS A 540 5.27 -34.79 17.12
N VAL A 541 4.66 -35.83 17.67
CA VAL A 541 5.00 -36.46 18.95
C VAL A 541 5.56 -37.84 18.64
N TYR A 542 6.77 -38.08 19.11
CA TYR A 542 7.46 -39.36 18.97
C TYR A 542 7.44 -40.09 20.31
N PHE A 543 6.98 -41.34 20.25
CA PHE A 543 6.91 -42.26 21.37
C PHE A 543 8.09 -43.23 21.27
N ASN A 544 8.98 -43.19 22.26
CA ASN A 544 10.08 -44.14 22.37
C ASN A 544 9.73 -45.15 23.45
N GLY A 545 9.87 -46.44 23.15
CA GLY A 545 9.54 -47.48 24.11
C GLY A 545 10.46 -48.69 24.07
N SER A 546 10.20 -49.61 24.99
CA SER A 546 11.07 -50.74 25.34
C SER A 546 11.33 -51.75 24.22
N ASN A 547 10.52 -51.75 23.16
CA ASN A 547 10.76 -52.56 21.96
C ASN A 547 11.92 -52.02 21.08
N GLY A 548 12.50 -50.86 21.42
CA GLY A 548 13.55 -50.21 20.65
C GLY A 548 13.06 -49.60 19.33
N GLN A 549 11.74 -49.58 19.11
CA GLN A 549 11.09 -48.96 17.96
C GLN A 549 10.39 -47.66 18.39
N GLN A 550 10.39 -46.68 17.50
CA GLN A 550 9.72 -45.40 17.70
C GLN A 550 8.41 -45.37 16.91
N ALA A 551 7.35 -44.87 17.53
CA ALA A 551 6.09 -44.56 16.86
C ALA A 551 5.84 -43.05 16.84
N VAL A 552 4.99 -42.58 15.94
CA VAL A 552 4.72 -41.15 15.72
C VAL A 552 3.23 -40.86 15.67
N MET A 553 2.86 -39.69 16.19
CA MET A 553 1.51 -39.12 16.12
C MET A 553 1.61 -37.63 15.83
N GLY A 554 0.66 -37.07 15.07
CA GLY A 554 0.55 -35.63 14.90
C GLY A 554 0.27 -34.93 16.24
N GLY A 555 0.91 -33.78 16.49
CA GLY A 555 0.75 -33.04 17.75
C GLY A 555 -0.68 -32.57 18.02
N TRP A 556 -1.44 -32.24 16.98
CA TRP A 556 -2.87 -31.94 17.10
C TRP A 556 -3.66 -33.18 17.56
N TRP A 557 -3.35 -34.36 17.01
CA TRP A 557 -3.97 -35.61 17.41
C TRP A 557 -3.63 -35.97 18.85
N PHE A 558 -2.36 -35.85 19.24
CA PHE A 558 -1.93 -36.07 20.62
C PHE A 558 -2.71 -35.20 21.60
N LYS A 559 -2.78 -33.88 21.35
CA LYS A 559 -3.56 -32.93 22.15
C LYS A 559 -5.03 -33.35 22.28
N ASN A 560 -5.66 -33.73 21.18
CA ASN A 560 -7.07 -34.15 21.20
C ASN A 560 -7.28 -35.45 21.97
N LEU A 561 -6.44 -36.47 21.76
CA LEU A 561 -6.53 -37.73 22.48
C LEU A 561 -6.30 -37.55 23.99
N TRP A 562 -5.31 -36.73 24.37
CA TRP A 562 -5.07 -36.35 25.75
C TRP A 562 -6.29 -35.69 26.37
N ASN A 563 -6.87 -34.69 25.70
CA ASN A 563 -8.03 -33.96 26.19
C ASN A 563 -9.27 -34.85 26.31
N THR A 564 -9.47 -35.79 25.37
CA THR A 564 -10.53 -36.80 25.48
C THR A 564 -10.32 -37.69 26.69
N TRP A 565 -9.13 -38.24 26.87
CA TRP A 565 -8.82 -39.08 28.02
C TRP A 565 -9.00 -38.33 29.34
N ALA A 566 -8.51 -37.09 29.43
CA ALA A 566 -8.68 -36.27 30.62
C ALA A 566 -10.17 -36.06 30.93
N TYR A 567 -10.97 -35.67 29.93
CA TYR A 567 -12.42 -35.49 30.08
C TYR A 567 -13.13 -36.78 30.51
N GLU A 568 -12.92 -37.89 29.80
CA GLU A 568 -13.61 -39.16 30.05
C GLU A 568 -13.21 -39.81 31.39
N THR A 569 -12.02 -39.50 31.91
CA THR A 569 -11.55 -39.98 33.22
C THR A 569 -11.80 -38.98 34.36
N GLY A 570 -12.49 -37.87 34.10
CA GLY A 570 -12.83 -36.86 35.11
C GLY A 570 -11.64 -36.01 35.57
N ARG A 571 -10.54 -35.98 34.81
CA ARG A 571 -9.36 -35.15 35.06
C ARG A 571 -9.58 -33.75 34.44
N ASN A 572 -9.26 -32.70 35.19
CA ASN A 572 -9.34 -31.32 34.71
C ASN A 572 -7.98 -30.80 34.22
N ASP A 573 -7.27 -31.59 33.42
CA ASP A 573 -5.91 -31.29 32.92
C ASP A 573 -5.86 -31.34 31.40
N TYR A 574 -6.33 -30.27 30.78
CA TYR A 574 -6.33 -30.17 29.32
C TYR A 574 -5.01 -29.59 28.80
N LEU A 575 -4.60 -30.06 27.64
CA LEU A 575 -3.67 -29.35 26.78
C LEU A 575 -4.47 -28.29 26.01
N TYR A 576 -4.32 -27.04 26.42
CA TYR A 576 -5.07 -25.90 25.88
C TYR A 576 -4.43 -25.28 24.65
N SER A 577 -3.16 -25.58 24.39
CA SER A 577 -2.40 -25.05 23.25
C SER A 577 -1.53 -26.11 22.61
N GLN A 578 -1.45 -26.15 21.28
CA GLN A 578 -0.53 -27.04 20.54
C GLN A 578 0.96 -26.66 20.73
N THR A 579 1.28 -25.58 21.45
CA THR A 579 2.68 -25.26 21.81
C THR A 579 3.16 -25.99 23.06
N PHE A 580 2.38 -26.94 23.59
CA PHE A 580 2.73 -27.69 24.80
C PHE A 580 4.12 -28.33 24.75
N PHE A 581 4.80 -28.40 25.89
CA PHE A 581 6.10 -29.03 26.10
C PHE A 581 6.13 -29.73 27.46
N THR A 582 7.09 -30.62 27.69
CA THR A 582 7.24 -31.36 28.95
C THR A 582 8.36 -30.77 29.80
N ILE A 583 8.13 -30.65 31.11
CA ILE A 583 9.14 -30.29 32.10
C ILE A 583 9.28 -31.46 33.08
N SER A 584 10.51 -31.93 33.32
CA SER A 584 10.82 -32.98 34.29
C SER A 584 10.79 -32.42 35.71
N THR A 585 10.33 -33.22 36.68
CA THR A 585 10.28 -32.85 38.10
C THR A 585 11.57 -33.15 38.87
N ASN A 586 12.62 -33.63 38.18
CA ASN A 586 13.92 -34.01 38.75
C ASN A 586 14.93 -32.85 38.84
#